data_AF-A0A1Q6GZM4-F1
#
_entry.id   AF-A0A1Q6GZM4-F1
#
_cell.length_a   1.000
_cell.length_b   1.000
_cell.length_c   1.000
_cell.angle_alpha   90.00
_cell.angle_beta   90.00
_cell.angle_gamma   90.00
#
_symmetry.space_group_name_H-M   'P 1'
#
loop_
_entity.id
_entity.type
_entity.pdbx_description
1 polymer ?
#
loop_
_entity_poly.entity_id
_entity_poly.type
_entity_poly.pdbx_seq_one_letter_code
_entity_poly.pdbx_strand_id
1 'polypeptide(L)'
;MPAALMQAYPLPDGNMQVLKGSEGWFVGTGVGAQLYVGDSDGKQDFGYRISAMAEVDAGKWITPTMALRFQAVGARATGGSISGKEDAMNLMHFHVDFLADVLALLAKRDVSSFYTPLPFVGVGFAMTDLKKRNCATLTVGLLNRFNINEHIDLNLELKGTLLSDKMDGFVGGCSGEGTAMLSAGFTYKF
;
A
#
# COMPACT_ATOMS: atom_id res chain seq x y z
N MET A 1 -28.00 -12.64 -13.49
CA MET A 1 -26.90 -13.61 -13.34
C MET A 1 -26.20 -13.73 -14.68
N PRO A 2 -24.86 -13.64 -14.71
CA PRO A 2 -24.13 -14.71 -15.35
C PRO A 2 -23.00 -15.19 -14.44
N ALA A 3 -23.14 -16.42 -13.97
CA ALA A 3 -22.17 -17.17 -13.18
C ALA A 3 -21.11 -17.87 -14.06
N ALA A 4 -20.75 -17.27 -15.20
CA ALA A 4 -19.98 -17.96 -16.25
C ALA A 4 -18.52 -17.50 -16.38
N LEU A 5 -18.11 -16.43 -15.69
CA LEU A 5 -16.71 -15.98 -15.64
C LEU A 5 -16.13 -15.90 -14.21
N MET A 6 -16.93 -16.24 -13.18
CA MET A 6 -16.43 -16.45 -11.80
C MET A 6 -15.66 -17.78 -11.63
N GLN A 7 -15.31 -18.46 -12.73
CA GLN A 7 -14.49 -19.66 -12.74
C GLN A 7 -13.08 -19.34 -13.23
N ALA A 8 -12.32 -18.57 -12.44
CA ALA A 8 -10.88 -18.41 -12.66
C ALA A 8 -10.02 -18.70 -11.41
N TYR A 9 -10.64 -19.09 -10.29
CA TYR A 9 -9.91 -19.51 -9.10
C TYR A 9 -10.64 -20.68 -8.46
N PRO A 10 -10.14 -21.93 -8.60
CA PRO A 10 -10.76 -23.07 -7.93
C PRO A 10 -10.83 -22.80 -6.42
N LEU A 11 -11.93 -23.25 -5.81
CA LEU A 11 -12.07 -23.33 -4.35
C LEU A 11 -10.79 -23.94 -3.74
N PRO A 12 -10.41 -23.55 -2.51
CA PRO A 12 -9.26 -24.15 -1.84
C PRO A 12 -9.55 -25.63 -1.48
N ASP A 13 -9.44 -26.52 -2.46
CA ASP A 13 -9.43 -27.98 -2.33
C ASP A 13 -8.10 -28.48 -1.74
N GLY A 14 -7.44 -27.66 -0.92
CA GLY A 14 -6.10 -27.94 -0.38
C GLY A 14 -4.96 -27.81 -1.40
N ASN A 15 -5.25 -27.47 -2.66
CA ASN A 15 -4.24 -27.25 -3.68
C ASN A 15 -3.98 -25.75 -3.87
N MET A 16 -2.93 -25.22 -3.24
CA MET A 16 -2.35 -23.92 -3.57
C MET A 16 -1.71 -23.98 -4.97
N GLN A 17 -2.53 -24.08 -6.00
CA GLN A 17 -2.03 -24.11 -7.37
C GLN A 17 -1.48 -22.74 -7.74
N VAL A 18 -0.24 -22.74 -8.22
CA VAL A 18 0.39 -21.53 -8.76
C VAL A 18 -0.34 -21.14 -10.03
N LEU A 19 -0.75 -19.88 -10.11
CA LEU A 19 -1.44 -19.35 -11.28
C LEU A 19 -0.50 -19.28 -12.47
N LYS A 20 -1.08 -19.35 -13.67
CA LYS A 20 -0.28 -19.26 -14.89
C LYS A 20 0.44 -17.92 -14.99
N GLY A 21 1.55 -17.91 -15.75
CA GLY A 21 2.35 -16.72 -16.00
C GLY A 21 1.56 -15.51 -16.54
N SER A 22 0.53 -15.77 -17.34
CA SER A 22 -0.31 -14.75 -17.99
C SER A 22 -1.49 -14.25 -17.14
N GLU A 23 -1.83 -14.94 -16.06
CA GLU A 23 -3.04 -14.67 -15.27
C GLU A 23 -2.69 -13.96 -13.95
N GLY A 24 -3.69 -13.28 -13.38
CA GLY A 24 -3.58 -12.68 -12.05
C GLY A 24 -2.85 -11.34 -11.99
N TRP A 25 -2.59 -10.72 -13.15
CA TRP A 25 -2.03 -9.37 -13.21
C TRP A 25 -3.08 -8.33 -12.85
N PHE A 26 -2.66 -7.30 -12.12
CA PHE A 26 -3.50 -6.17 -11.79
C PHE A 26 -2.69 -4.88 -11.74
N VAL A 27 -3.36 -3.77 -12.03
CA VAL A 27 -2.84 -2.43 -11.81
C VAL A 27 -3.82 -1.62 -10.99
N GLY A 28 -3.32 -0.75 -10.13
CA GLY A 28 -4.12 0.06 -9.25
C GLY A 28 -3.64 1.50 -9.20
N THR A 29 -4.54 2.36 -8.74
CA THR A 29 -4.21 3.72 -8.35
C THR A 29 -5.10 4.15 -7.21
N GLY A 30 -4.60 5.04 -6.38
CA GLY A 30 -5.32 5.57 -5.23
C GLY A 30 -4.89 7.00 -4.92
N VAL A 31 -5.73 7.67 -4.14
CA VAL A 31 -5.43 8.97 -3.55
C VAL A 31 -5.84 8.96 -2.09
N GLY A 32 -5.18 9.77 -1.28
CA GLY A 32 -5.44 9.76 0.15
C GLY A 32 -4.66 10.80 0.91
N ALA A 33 -4.52 10.53 2.20
CA ALA A 33 -3.81 11.37 3.14
C ALA A 33 -2.77 10.55 3.90
N GLN A 34 -1.58 11.13 4.07
CA GLN A 34 -0.57 10.61 4.98
C GLN A 34 -0.41 11.53 6.18
N LEU A 35 -0.11 10.92 7.32
CA LEU A 35 0.15 11.52 8.61
C LEU A 35 1.56 11.16 9.03
N TYR A 36 2.38 12.17 9.33
CA TYR A 36 3.69 11.97 9.91
C TYR A 36 3.60 11.84 11.43
N VAL A 37 4.19 10.79 12.00
CA VAL A 37 4.21 10.51 13.44
C VAL A 37 5.66 10.33 13.89
N GLY A 38 6.20 11.28 14.66
CA GLY A 38 7.60 11.28 15.12
C GLY A 38 7.76 11.95 16.48
N ASP A 39 8.77 11.52 17.25
CA ASP A 39 8.97 11.79 18.69
C ASP A 39 9.31 13.24 19.08
N SER A 40 9.38 14.19 18.14
CA SER A 40 9.60 15.62 18.47
C SER A 40 8.29 16.39 18.65
N ASP A 41 7.45 15.92 19.57
CA ASP A 41 6.08 16.41 19.74
C ASP A 41 5.92 17.48 20.84
N GLY A 42 6.39 18.70 20.53
CA GLY A 42 6.21 19.86 21.43
C GLY A 42 5.83 21.19 20.78
N LYS A 43 5.73 21.31 19.45
CA LYS A 43 5.59 22.64 18.79
C LYS A 43 4.71 22.74 17.53
N GLN A 44 3.95 21.72 17.09
CA GLN A 44 3.03 21.90 15.95
C GLN A 44 1.73 21.09 16.06
N ASP A 45 0.60 21.77 15.83
CA ASP A 45 -0.76 21.21 15.80
C ASP A 45 -0.89 20.01 14.84
N PHE A 46 -1.65 19.01 15.29
CA PHE A 46 -1.95 17.75 14.60
C PHE A 46 -2.45 17.94 13.15
N GLY A 47 -3.13 19.05 12.86
CA GLY A 47 -3.68 19.36 11.53
C GLY A 47 -2.64 19.71 10.45
N TYR A 48 -1.45 20.17 10.82
CA TYR A 48 -0.39 20.55 9.85
C TYR A 48 0.47 19.38 9.36
N ARG A 49 0.20 18.16 9.86
CA ARG A 49 0.94 16.93 9.52
C ARG A 49 0.24 16.05 8.49
N ILE A 50 -0.94 16.48 8.04
CA ILE A 50 -1.70 15.82 6.97
C ILE A 50 -1.13 16.30 5.63
N SER A 51 -0.65 15.36 4.82
CA SER A 51 -0.21 15.62 3.45
C SER A 51 -1.09 14.85 2.47
N ALA A 52 -1.44 15.47 1.36
CA ALA A 52 -2.12 14.76 0.27
C ALA A 52 -1.14 13.76 -0.35
N MET A 53 -1.63 12.57 -0.69
CA MET A 53 -0.86 11.54 -1.37
C MET A 53 -1.64 10.95 -2.54
N ALA A 54 -0.89 10.48 -3.54
CA ALA A 54 -1.37 9.69 -4.65
C ALA A 54 -0.46 8.48 -4.80
N GLU A 55 -1.04 7.37 -5.24
CA GLU A 55 -0.33 6.11 -5.40
C GLU A 55 -0.73 5.41 -6.69
N VAL A 56 0.23 4.66 -7.22
CA VAL A 56 0.03 3.72 -8.32
C VAL A 56 0.68 2.41 -7.94
N ASP A 57 0.04 1.32 -8.31
CA ASP A 57 0.52 -0.02 -8.02
C ASP A 57 0.34 -0.95 -9.19
N ALA A 58 1.21 -1.94 -9.26
CA ALA A 58 1.10 -3.05 -10.19
C ALA A 58 1.50 -4.33 -9.46
N GLY A 59 0.75 -5.39 -9.66
CA GLY A 59 1.00 -6.63 -8.95
C GLY A 59 0.49 -7.83 -9.69
N LYS A 60 0.79 -8.97 -9.08
CA LYS A 60 0.43 -10.27 -9.59
C LYS A 60 0.04 -11.21 -8.46
N TRP A 61 -1.12 -11.86 -8.62
CA TRP A 61 -1.48 -13.03 -7.84
C TRP A 61 -0.56 -14.20 -8.22
N ILE A 62 0.07 -14.82 -7.23
CA ILE A 62 0.90 -16.02 -7.39
C ILE A 62 0.04 -17.27 -7.13
N THR A 63 -0.85 -17.17 -6.16
CA THR A 63 -1.87 -18.17 -5.83
C THR A 63 -3.22 -17.45 -5.71
N PRO A 64 -4.36 -18.18 -5.63
CA PRO A 64 -5.66 -17.56 -5.37
C PRO A 64 -5.72 -16.71 -4.08
N THR A 65 -4.75 -16.88 -3.17
CA THR A 65 -4.73 -16.27 -1.84
C THR A 65 -3.51 -15.41 -1.56
N MET A 66 -2.50 -15.40 -2.43
CA MET A 66 -1.24 -14.68 -2.22
C MET A 66 -0.88 -13.86 -3.47
N ALA A 67 -0.52 -12.60 -3.27
CA ALA A 67 -0.09 -11.70 -4.33
C ALA A 67 1.20 -10.96 -3.96
N LEU A 68 1.97 -10.61 -4.99
CA LEU A 68 3.05 -9.64 -4.91
C LEU A 68 2.60 -8.35 -5.58
N ARG A 69 2.90 -7.21 -4.96
CA ARG A 69 2.56 -5.89 -5.49
C ARG A 69 3.75 -4.96 -5.35
N PHE A 70 4.02 -4.18 -6.37
CA PHE A 70 4.89 -3.02 -6.30
C PHE A 70 4.01 -1.77 -6.23
N GLN A 71 4.32 -0.84 -5.34
CA GLN A 71 3.59 0.41 -5.21
C GLN A 71 4.57 1.58 -5.13
N ALA A 72 4.20 2.66 -5.83
CA ALA A 72 4.87 3.95 -5.81
C ALA A 72 3.89 4.99 -5.28
N VAL A 73 4.27 5.63 -4.18
CA VAL A 73 3.48 6.66 -3.49
C VAL A 73 4.20 8.00 -3.64
N GLY A 74 3.48 9.00 -4.13
CA GLY A 74 3.89 10.39 -4.15
C GLY A 74 3.06 11.18 -3.17
N ALA A 75 3.69 11.82 -2.19
CA ALA A 75 3.01 12.70 -1.25
C ALA A 75 3.52 14.13 -1.36
N ARG A 76 2.58 15.08 -1.29
CA ARG A 76 2.85 16.51 -1.31
C ARG A 76 2.47 17.08 0.05
N ALA A 77 3.48 17.42 0.84
CA ALA A 77 3.27 18.17 2.07
C ALA A 77 3.18 19.66 1.74
N THR A 78 1.97 20.21 1.83
CA THR A 78 1.76 21.67 1.88
C THR A 78 1.82 22.11 3.33
N GLY A 79 3.03 22.31 3.85
CA GLY A 79 3.21 22.91 5.17
C GLY A 79 2.91 24.39 5.11
N GLY A 80 1.86 24.85 5.81
CA GLY A 80 1.63 26.28 6.00
C GLY A 80 2.77 26.88 6.82
N SER A 81 3.64 27.66 6.18
CA SER A 81 4.72 28.39 6.84
C SER A 81 4.27 29.81 7.20
N ILE A 82 4.60 30.26 8.41
CA ILE A 82 4.39 31.61 8.97
C ILE A 82 5.18 32.69 8.18
N SER A 83 5.85 32.31 7.07
CA SER A 83 6.74 33.16 6.26
C SER A 83 6.28 33.34 4.78
N GLY A 84 5.08 32.88 4.40
CA GLY A 84 4.49 33.22 3.09
C GLY A 84 5.21 32.67 1.85
N LYS A 85 6.09 31.67 2.01
CA LYS A 85 6.68 30.91 0.90
C LYS A 85 6.09 29.50 0.90
N GLU A 86 5.49 29.10 -0.21
CA GLU A 86 4.95 27.76 -0.44
C GLU A 86 6.10 26.76 -0.67
N ASP A 87 6.70 26.26 0.41
CA ASP A 87 7.65 25.15 0.31
C ASP A 87 6.87 23.84 0.15
N ALA A 88 6.58 23.47 -1.10
CA ALA A 88 6.00 22.18 -1.43
C ALA A 88 7.09 21.10 -1.35
N MET A 89 6.99 20.21 -0.37
CA MET A 89 7.87 19.05 -0.27
C MET A 89 7.25 17.86 -0.98
N ASN A 90 7.93 17.33 -2.01
CA ASN A 90 7.57 16.06 -2.63
C ASN A 90 8.31 14.93 -1.91
N LEU A 91 7.54 13.97 -1.39
CA LEU A 91 8.02 12.71 -0.86
C LEU A 91 7.68 11.63 -1.87
N MET A 92 8.66 10.78 -2.21
CA MET A 92 8.42 9.58 -3.00
C MET A 92 8.74 8.37 -2.14
N HIS A 93 7.82 7.40 -2.11
CA HIS A 93 8.01 6.15 -1.39
C HIS A 93 7.70 4.99 -2.33
N PHE A 94 8.67 4.11 -2.50
CA PHE A 94 8.56 2.92 -3.32
C PHE A 94 8.66 1.70 -2.43
N HIS A 95 7.75 0.74 -2.57
CA HIS A 95 7.79 -0.50 -1.79
C HIS A 95 7.25 -1.69 -2.58
N VAL A 96 7.70 -2.87 -2.20
CA VAL A 96 7.21 -4.16 -2.67
C VAL A 96 6.49 -4.83 -1.51
N ASP A 97 5.23 -5.19 -1.73
CA ASP A 97 4.33 -5.80 -0.76
C ASP A 97 4.06 -7.27 -1.10
N PHE A 98 3.96 -8.06 -0.04
CA PHE A 98 3.38 -9.38 -0.06
C PHE A 98 1.98 -9.32 0.57
N LEU A 99 0.95 -9.64 -0.21
CA LEU A 99 -0.46 -9.63 0.20
C LEU A 99 -0.96 -11.05 0.44
N ALA A 100 -1.78 -11.21 1.48
CA ALA A 100 -2.43 -12.48 1.79
C ALA A 100 -3.94 -12.31 1.99
N ASP A 101 -4.74 -13.16 1.38
CA ASP A 101 -6.18 -13.29 1.65
C ASP A 101 -6.40 -14.18 2.88
N VAL A 102 -6.41 -13.53 4.03
CA VAL A 102 -6.54 -14.22 5.33
C VAL A 102 -7.92 -14.85 5.52
N LEU A 103 -8.98 -14.31 4.90
CA LEU A 103 -10.32 -14.92 5.01
C LEU A 103 -10.41 -16.20 4.18
N ALA A 104 -9.85 -16.22 2.98
CA ALA A 104 -9.75 -17.44 2.19
C ALA A 104 -8.89 -18.50 2.89
N LEU A 105 -7.78 -18.08 3.52
CA LEU A 105 -6.84 -18.97 4.22
C LEU A 105 -7.42 -19.55 5.53
N LEU A 106 -8.04 -18.72 6.38
CA LEU A 106 -8.51 -19.14 7.71
C LEU A 106 -9.94 -19.65 7.72
N ALA A 107 -10.84 -19.02 6.96
CA ALA A 107 -12.28 -19.31 7.03
C ALA A 107 -12.77 -20.25 5.92
N LYS A 108 -11.89 -20.69 5.00
CA LYS A 108 -12.25 -21.46 3.80
C LYS A 108 -13.46 -20.85 3.06
N ARG A 109 -13.55 -19.53 3.08
CA ARG A 109 -14.65 -18.78 2.47
C ARG A 109 -14.43 -18.73 0.97
N ASP A 110 -15.54 -18.74 0.23
CA ASP A 110 -15.52 -18.60 -1.21
C ASP A 110 -14.91 -17.23 -1.62
N VAL A 111 -13.98 -17.27 -2.58
CA VAL A 111 -13.16 -16.13 -3.04
C VAL A 111 -14.03 -15.07 -3.75
N SER A 112 -15.28 -15.42 -4.11
CA SER A 112 -16.27 -14.58 -4.79
C SER A 112 -16.99 -13.53 -3.91
N SER A 113 -16.46 -13.23 -2.72
CA SER A 113 -17.11 -12.29 -1.81
C SER A 113 -17.00 -10.84 -2.31
N PHE A 114 -18.05 -10.03 -2.12
CA PHE A 114 -18.06 -8.60 -2.44
C PHE A 114 -16.94 -7.83 -1.72
N TYR A 115 -16.44 -8.36 -0.61
CA TYR A 115 -15.41 -7.74 0.23
C TYR A 115 -14.31 -8.75 0.60
N THR A 116 -13.05 -8.32 0.44
CA THR A 116 -11.84 -9.09 0.79
C THR A 116 -10.86 -8.20 1.55
N PRO A 117 -10.56 -8.51 2.83
CA PRO A 117 -9.48 -7.87 3.56
C PRO A 117 -8.15 -8.56 3.25
N LEU A 118 -7.19 -7.79 2.76
CA LEU A 118 -5.86 -8.23 2.35
C LEU A 118 -4.82 -7.55 3.24
N PRO A 119 -4.48 -8.13 4.40
CA PRO A 119 -3.30 -7.69 5.13
C PRO A 119 -2.06 -7.89 4.26
N PHE A 120 -1.13 -6.95 4.36
CA PHE A 120 0.11 -6.99 3.63
C PHE A 120 1.28 -6.49 4.47
N VAL A 121 2.46 -6.96 4.11
CA VAL A 121 3.75 -6.48 4.60
C VAL A 121 4.66 -6.25 3.42
N GLY A 122 5.41 -5.16 3.46
CA GLY A 122 6.29 -4.77 2.37
C GLY A 122 7.55 -4.11 2.86
N VAL A 123 8.54 -4.11 1.98
CA VAL A 123 9.82 -3.43 2.20
C VAL A 123 10.09 -2.51 1.03
N GLY A 124 10.73 -1.39 1.31
CA GLY A 124 10.91 -0.36 0.31
C GLY A 124 11.93 0.69 0.68
N PHE A 125 11.92 1.79 -0.05
CA PHE A 125 12.74 2.95 0.24
C PHE A 125 11.96 4.25 0.02
N ALA A 126 12.21 5.25 0.86
CA ALA A 126 11.69 6.59 0.72
C ALA A 126 12.80 7.55 0.25
N MET A 127 12.43 8.48 -0.63
CA MET A 127 13.25 9.54 -1.19
C MET A 127 12.58 10.89 -0.95
N THR A 128 13.37 11.91 -0.62
CA THR A 128 12.91 13.30 -0.48
C THR A 128 13.83 14.26 -1.23
N ASP A 129 13.24 15.25 -1.89
CA ASP A 129 13.95 16.26 -2.71
C ASP A 129 14.97 17.07 -1.89
N LEU A 130 14.76 17.23 -0.58
CA LEU A 130 15.58 18.14 0.23
C LEU A 130 16.97 17.60 0.58
N LYS A 131 17.22 16.28 0.57
CA LYS A 131 18.50 15.74 1.07
C LYS A 131 19.08 14.50 0.36
N LYS A 132 18.57 14.03 -0.79
CA LYS A 132 19.08 12.82 -1.48
C LYS A 132 19.35 11.65 -0.52
N ARG A 133 18.49 11.47 0.49
CA ARG A 133 18.62 10.36 1.45
C ARG A 133 17.69 9.24 1.01
N ASN A 134 18.24 8.04 0.89
CA ASN A 134 17.48 6.82 0.68
C ASN A 134 17.33 6.15 2.05
N CYS A 135 16.12 6.09 2.58
CA CYS A 135 15.87 5.40 3.85
C CYS A 135 15.08 4.12 3.57
N ALA A 136 15.57 3.00 4.09
CA ALA A 136 14.85 1.73 4.02
C ALA A 136 13.58 1.81 4.87
N THR A 137 12.50 1.24 4.34
CA THR A 137 11.18 1.30 4.95
C THR A 137 10.62 -0.11 5.11
N LEU A 138 9.96 -0.33 6.23
CA LEU A 138 9.10 -1.49 6.45
C LEU A 138 7.66 -0.98 6.48
N THR A 139 6.82 -1.48 5.58
CA THR A 139 5.41 -1.12 5.48
C THR A 139 4.57 -2.29 5.92
N VAL A 140 3.56 -2.03 6.73
CA VAL A 140 2.52 -3.00 7.07
C VAL A 140 1.17 -2.34 6.87
N GLY A 141 0.19 -3.08 6.37
CA GLY A 141 -1.11 -2.47 6.10
C GLY A 141 -2.22 -3.48 5.90
N LEU A 142 -3.40 -2.93 5.70
CA LEU A 142 -4.62 -3.65 5.40
C LEU A 142 -5.28 -3.00 4.18
N LEU A 143 -5.32 -3.74 3.08
CA LEU A 143 -6.03 -3.38 1.87
C LEU A 143 -7.43 -3.99 1.92
N ASN A 144 -8.45 -3.14 1.98
CA ASN A 144 -9.84 -3.55 1.91
C ASN A 144 -10.31 -3.45 0.47
N ARG A 145 -10.54 -4.60 -0.17
CA ARG A 145 -10.96 -4.68 -1.57
C ARG A 145 -12.46 -4.95 -1.66
N PHE A 146 -13.15 -4.14 -2.46
CA PHE A 146 -14.56 -4.27 -2.77
C PHE A 146 -14.74 -4.60 -4.26
N ASN A 147 -15.16 -5.82 -4.56
CA ASN A 147 -15.30 -6.29 -5.92
C ASN A 147 -16.57 -5.69 -6.54
N ILE A 148 -16.42 -4.73 -7.46
CA ILE A 148 -17.56 -4.08 -8.13
C ILE A 148 -17.98 -4.89 -9.36
N ASN A 149 -17.00 -5.21 -10.21
CA ASN A 149 -17.18 -5.97 -11.45
C ASN A 149 -16.03 -6.99 -11.62
N GLU A 150 -16.12 -7.82 -12.65
CA GLU A 150 -15.09 -8.82 -12.98
C GLU A 150 -13.70 -8.20 -13.21
N HIS A 151 -13.64 -6.95 -13.67
CA HIS A 151 -12.39 -6.26 -14.01
C HIS A 151 -12.01 -5.13 -13.04
N ILE A 152 -12.94 -4.63 -12.23
CA ILE A 152 -12.73 -3.43 -11.42
C ILE A 152 -13.08 -3.70 -9.97
N ASP A 153 -12.11 -3.41 -9.10
CA ASP A 153 -12.27 -3.43 -7.65
C ASP A 153 -12.06 -2.02 -7.09
N LEU A 154 -12.84 -1.65 -6.08
CA LEU A 154 -12.66 -0.43 -5.31
C LEU A 154 -11.88 -0.77 -4.05
N ASN A 155 -10.89 0.05 -3.71
CA ASN A 155 -9.95 -0.23 -2.65
C ASN A 155 -10.01 0.85 -1.57
N LEU A 156 -9.89 0.42 -0.32
CA LEU A 156 -9.63 1.28 0.83
C LEU A 156 -8.41 0.71 1.57
N GLU A 157 -7.29 1.40 1.51
CA GLU A 157 -6.03 0.94 2.07
C GLU A 157 -5.63 1.79 3.28
N LEU A 158 -5.34 1.11 4.39
CA LEU A 158 -4.75 1.68 5.58
C LEU A 158 -3.37 1.05 5.77
N LYS A 159 -2.31 1.86 5.82
CA LYS A 159 -0.94 1.36 6.02
C LYS A 159 -0.15 2.22 6.98
N GLY A 160 0.77 1.58 7.68
CA GLY A 160 1.78 2.18 8.51
C GLY A 160 3.16 1.84 7.96
N THR A 161 4.03 2.83 7.86
CA THR A 161 5.42 2.64 7.47
C THR A 161 6.33 3.03 8.61
N LEU A 162 7.25 2.13 8.95
CA LEU A 162 8.34 2.38 9.88
C LEU A 162 9.60 2.64 9.07
N LEU A 163 10.25 3.77 9.32
CA LEU A 163 11.60 4.02 8.83
C LEU A 163 12.56 3.29 9.77
N SER A 164 13.29 2.31 9.24
CA SER A 164 14.18 1.48 10.05
C SER A 164 15.62 1.97 9.89
N ASP A 165 16.20 2.45 10.99
CA ASP A 165 17.57 2.98 11.07
C ASP A 165 18.67 1.90 11.02
N LYS A 166 18.33 0.60 10.96
CA LYS A 166 19.30 -0.50 11.04
C LYS A 166 18.93 -1.71 10.18
N MET A 167 19.29 -1.64 8.90
CA MET A 167 19.71 -2.81 8.13
C MET A 167 21.21 -2.60 7.88
N ASP A 168 22.04 -3.35 8.63
CA ASP A 168 23.46 -3.13 8.94
C ASP A 168 24.34 -2.64 7.75
N GLY A 169 24.96 -1.46 7.89
CA GLY A 169 26.11 -1.05 7.05
C GLY A 169 26.17 0.39 6.51
N PHE A 170 25.13 1.22 6.66
CA PHE A 170 25.17 2.62 6.19
C PHE A 170 24.77 3.62 7.27
N VAL A 171 25.70 4.53 7.57
CA VAL A 171 25.56 5.66 8.51
C VAL A 171 24.58 6.68 7.94
N GLY A 172 23.51 7.03 8.68
CA GLY A 172 22.94 8.38 8.58
C GLY A 172 21.42 8.57 8.78
N GLY A 173 20.98 8.60 10.05
CA GLY A 173 20.04 9.62 10.57
C GLY A 173 18.65 9.73 9.92
N CYS A 174 17.92 8.63 9.81
CA CYS A 174 16.47 8.63 9.66
C CYS A 174 15.87 8.22 11.01
N SER A 175 15.92 9.17 11.97
CA SER A 175 15.30 9.07 13.30
C SER A 175 14.01 8.25 13.22
N GLY A 176 13.85 7.26 14.10
CA GLY A 176 12.71 6.33 14.14
C GLY A 176 11.36 7.04 14.10
N GLU A 177 10.90 7.32 12.89
CA GLU A 177 9.74 8.13 12.58
C GLU A 177 8.86 7.28 11.66
N GLY A 178 7.56 7.28 11.96
CA GLY A 178 6.58 6.47 11.26
C GLY A 178 5.63 7.34 10.46
N THR A 179 5.05 6.78 9.42
CA THR A 179 3.94 7.40 8.70
C THR A 179 2.72 6.50 8.75
N ALA A 180 1.55 7.08 9.00
CA ALA A 180 0.27 6.42 8.82
C ALA A 180 -0.38 6.98 7.56
N MET A 181 -0.88 6.11 6.68
CA MET A 181 -1.45 6.50 5.40
C MET A 181 -2.81 5.85 5.22
N LEU A 182 -3.77 6.62 4.71
CA LEU A 182 -5.11 6.16 4.35
C LEU A 182 -5.42 6.61 2.93
N SER A 183 -5.67 5.65 2.03
CA SER A 183 -6.04 5.89 0.64
C SER A 183 -7.32 5.17 0.25
N ALA A 184 -7.99 5.74 -0.75
CA ALA A 184 -9.03 5.07 -1.51
C ALA A 184 -8.66 5.08 -2.99
N GLY A 185 -9.01 4.02 -3.70
CA GLY A 185 -8.54 3.81 -5.07
C GLY A 185 -9.34 2.77 -5.82
N PHE A 186 -8.84 2.41 -7.01
CA PHE A 186 -9.38 1.34 -7.82
C PHE A 186 -8.26 0.46 -8.36
N THR A 187 -8.57 -0.82 -8.54
CA THR A 187 -7.70 -1.80 -9.20
C THR A 187 -8.40 -2.35 -10.43
N TYR A 188 -7.68 -2.37 -11.54
CA TYR A 188 -8.06 -3.06 -12.76
C TYR A 188 -7.36 -4.41 -12.84
N LYS A 189 -8.12 -5.48 -13.10
CA LYS A 189 -7.64 -6.85 -13.28
C LYS A 189 -7.67 -7.20 -14.78
N PHE A 190 -6.61 -7.86 -15.25
CA PHE A 190 -6.47 -8.33 -16.63
C PHE A 190 -6.93 -9.77 -16.81
#